data_AF-A0A3D0U4R1-F1
#
_entry.id   AF-A0A3D0U4R1-F1
#
_cell.length_a   1.000
_cell.length_b   1.000
_cell.length_c   1.000
_cell.angle_alpha   90.00
_cell.angle_beta   90.00
_cell.angle_gamma   90.00
#
_symmetry.space_group_name_H-M   'P 1'
#
loop_
_entity.id
_entity.type
_entity.pdbx_description
1 polymer ?
#
loop_
_entity_poly.entity_id
_entity_poly.type
_entity_poly.pdbx_seq_one_letter_code
_entity_poly.pdbx_strand_id
1 'polypeptide(L)'
;MNRRSILLIAVCLLILAGGGYWLSTKLERYTHQWDSGPELDVSFNPWHAAQTLLETQNKESHRSFNLHPVFERLQPYDGLVLHNASTVSNPATRERLENWVHDGGHLIITALEEWDFEQEFADPFLDDYGVRLYHLEEDDTDAEEVAIPEALFDSETETETE
;
A
#
# COMPACT_ATOMS: atom_id res chain seq x y z
N MET A 1 15.56 -29.48 -66.91
CA MET A 1 14.86 -28.50 -66.05
C MET A 1 14.81 -27.17 -66.80
N ASN A 2 13.62 -26.69 -67.14
CA ASN A 2 13.48 -25.60 -68.10
C ASN A 2 13.89 -24.28 -67.44
N ARG A 3 14.69 -23.43 -68.10
CA ARG A 3 15.13 -22.14 -67.53
C ARG A 3 13.96 -21.28 -67.03
N ARG A 4 12.79 -21.44 -67.67
CA ARG A 4 11.51 -20.82 -67.28
C ARG A 4 10.95 -21.33 -65.94
N SER A 5 11.08 -22.63 -65.64
CA SER A 5 10.62 -23.18 -64.36
C SER A 5 11.53 -22.73 -63.20
N ILE A 6 12.84 -22.58 -63.46
CA ILE A 6 13.78 -22.04 -62.46
C ILE A 6 13.47 -20.56 -62.17
N LEU A 7 13.17 -19.76 -63.19
CA LEU A 7 12.76 -18.37 -63.02
C LEU A 7 11.44 -18.25 -62.23
N LEU A 8 10.45 -19.09 -62.52
CA LEU A 8 9.19 -19.10 -61.78
C LEU A 8 9.39 -19.44 -60.29
N ILE A 9 10.25 -20.41 -59.99
CA ILE A 9 10.57 -20.79 -58.61
C ILE A 9 11.28 -19.63 -57.89
N ALA A 10 12.24 -18.97 -58.56
CA ALA A 10 12.96 -17.83 -57.98
C ALA A 10 12.03 -16.64 -57.67
N VAL A 11 11.11 -16.32 -58.58
CA VAL A 11 10.11 -15.26 -58.36
C VAL A 11 9.16 -15.62 -57.22
N CYS A 12 8.71 -16.87 -57.15
CA CYS A 12 7.83 -17.34 -56.08
C CYS A 12 8.51 -17.24 -54.70
N LEU A 13 9.78 -17.64 -54.61
CA LEU A 13 10.60 -17.50 -53.40
C LEU A 13 10.77 -16.04 -52.98
N LEU A 14 10.98 -15.14 -53.94
CA LEU A 14 11.15 -13.71 -53.66
C LEU A 14 9.86 -13.08 -53.11
N ILE A 15 8.70 -13.47 -53.65
CA ILE A 15 7.39 -13.03 -53.14
C ILE A 15 7.15 -13.55 -51.72
N LEU A 16 7.45 -14.83 -51.46
CA LEU A 16 7.30 -15.43 -50.13
C LEU A 16 8.23 -14.78 -49.09
N ALA A 17 9.48 -14.50 -49.47
CA ALA A 17 10.43 -13.82 -48.60
C ALA A 17 10.00 -12.36 -48.30
N GLY A 18 9.56 -11.63 -49.32
CA GLY A 18 9.05 -10.26 -49.17
C GLY A 18 7.78 -10.21 -48.32
N GLY A 19 6.84 -11.12 -48.55
CA GLY A 19 5.62 -11.24 -47.77
C GLY A 19 5.87 -11.64 -46.31
N GLY A 20 6.78 -12.58 -46.08
CA GLY A 20 7.19 -13.00 -44.73
C GLY A 20 7.87 -11.88 -43.95
N TYR A 21 8.75 -11.11 -44.59
CA TYR A 21 9.37 -9.93 -43.99
C TYR A 21 8.34 -8.86 -43.64
N TRP A 22 7.45 -8.52 -44.57
CA TRP A 22 6.40 -7.54 -44.34
C TRP A 22 5.49 -7.93 -43.18
N LEU A 23 5.05 -9.19 -43.14
CA LEU A 23 4.21 -9.70 -42.05
C LEU A 23 4.93 -9.66 -40.70
N SER A 24 6.21 -10.04 -40.65
CA SER A 24 7.01 -10.00 -39.41
C SER A 24 7.18 -8.57 -38.88
N THR A 25 7.23 -7.56 -39.75
CA THR A 25 7.35 -6.15 -39.32
C THR A 25 6.02 -5.53 -38.91
N LYS A 26 4.89 -6.08 -39.37
CA LYS A 26 3.54 -5.55 -39.09
C LYS A 26 2.81 -6.31 -38.00
N LEU A 27 3.36 -7.44 -37.55
CA LEU A 27 2.82 -8.21 -36.43
C LEU A 27 3.24 -7.57 -35.11
N GLU A 28 2.64 -6.43 -34.79
CA GLU A 28 2.75 -5.86 -33.44
C GLU A 28 1.98 -6.76 -32.48
N ARG A 29 2.69 -7.30 -31.48
CA ARG A 29 2.09 -8.13 -30.44
C ARG A 29 1.34 -7.21 -29.49
N TYR A 30 0.04 -7.07 -29.71
CA TYR A 30 -0.82 -6.31 -28.82
C TYR A 30 -1.12 -7.16 -27.57
N THR A 31 -0.40 -6.90 -26.49
CA THR A 31 -0.70 -7.49 -25.18
C THR A 31 -1.85 -6.70 -24.58
N HIS A 32 -3.07 -7.23 -24.70
CA HIS A 32 -4.23 -6.64 -24.05
C HIS A 32 -4.19 -6.99 -22.57
N GLN A 33 -3.88 -6.03 -21.70
CA GLN A 33 -4.07 -6.19 -20.26
C GLN A 33 -5.57 -6.06 -19.98
N TRP A 34 -6.18 -7.15 -19.52
CA TRP A 34 -7.57 -7.15 -19.04
C TRP A 34 -7.55 -6.83 -17.55
N ASP A 35 -8.14 -5.72 -17.16
CA ASP A 35 -8.37 -5.41 -15.75
C ASP A 35 -9.56 -6.25 -15.28
N SER A 36 -9.26 -7.35 -14.59
CA SER A 36 -10.27 -8.27 -14.05
C SER A 36 -10.99 -7.71 -12.82
N GLY A 37 -10.73 -6.46 -12.43
CA GLY A 37 -11.18 -5.92 -11.15
C GLY A 37 -10.40 -6.51 -9.98
N PRO A 38 -10.72 -6.08 -8.75
CA PRO A 38 -10.03 -6.56 -7.56
C PRO A 38 -10.29 -8.05 -7.37
N GLU A 39 -9.22 -8.80 -7.14
CA GLU A 39 -9.32 -10.20 -6.75
C GLU A 39 -10.11 -10.33 -5.44
N LEU A 40 -10.81 -11.45 -5.26
CA LEU A 40 -11.69 -11.67 -4.12
C LEU A 40 -10.93 -11.52 -2.79
N ASP A 41 -9.69 -11.99 -2.75
CA ASP A 41 -8.82 -11.92 -1.57
C ASP A 41 -8.38 -10.48 -1.24
N VAL A 42 -8.23 -9.62 -2.26
CA VAL A 42 -7.96 -8.18 -2.07
C VAL A 42 -9.18 -7.49 -1.47
N SER A 43 -10.38 -7.86 -1.93
CA SER A 43 -11.63 -7.25 -1.51
C SER A 43 -11.96 -7.47 -0.02
N PHE A 44 -11.55 -8.62 0.55
CA PHE A 44 -11.79 -8.97 1.96
C PHE A 44 -10.60 -8.67 2.89
N ASN A 45 -9.53 -8.07 2.36
CA ASN A 45 -8.32 -7.78 3.11
C ASN A 45 -7.95 -6.29 3.02
N PRO A 46 -8.41 -5.45 3.97
CA PRO A 46 -8.03 -4.03 4.02
C PRO A 46 -6.52 -3.78 4.10
N TRP A 47 -5.74 -4.78 4.56
CA TRP A 47 -4.29 -4.68 4.74
C TRP A 47 -3.49 -5.20 3.55
N HIS A 48 -4.13 -5.63 2.45
CA HIS A 48 -3.46 -6.25 1.32
C HIS A 48 -2.33 -5.36 0.75
N ALA A 49 -2.58 -4.06 0.58
CA ALA A 49 -1.58 -3.13 0.06
C ALA A 49 -0.33 -3.05 0.96
N ALA A 50 -0.51 -3.05 2.28
CA ALA A 50 0.59 -3.04 3.23
C ALA A 50 1.38 -4.36 3.20
N GLN A 51 0.69 -5.50 3.09
CA GLN A 51 1.35 -6.81 2.98
C GLN A 51 2.16 -6.92 1.69
N THR A 52 1.60 -6.53 0.54
CA THR A 52 2.32 -6.51 -0.73
C THR A 52 3.56 -5.61 -0.66
N LEU A 53 3.49 -4.45 0.01
CA LEU A 53 4.65 -3.60 0.22
C LEU A 53 5.72 -4.31 1.05
N LEU A 54 5.35 -5.00 2.14
CA LEU A 54 6.29 -5.75 2.98
C LEU A 54 6.94 -6.92 2.21
N GLU A 55 6.16 -7.63 1.39
CA GLU A 55 6.65 -8.70 0.52
C GLU A 55 7.70 -8.19 -0.46
N THR A 56 7.50 -7.01 -1.05
CA THR A 56 8.51 -6.40 -1.95
C THR A 56 9.83 -6.10 -1.24
N GLN A 57 9.81 -5.96 0.09
CA GLN A 57 10.98 -5.78 0.95
C GLN A 57 11.53 -7.10 1.51
N ASN A 58 11.03 -8.25 1.05
CA ASN A 58 11.32 -9.58 1.60
C ASN A 58 11.04 -9.70 3.12
N LYS A 59 10.02 -8.98 3.59
CA LYS A 59 9.54 -9.09 4.97
C LYS A 59 8.28 -9.94 4.99
N GLU A 60 8.31 -11.00 5.79
CA GLU A 60 7.15 -11.87 5.97
C GLU A 60 6.05 -11.15 6.74
N SER A 61 4.80 -11.27 6.29
CA SER A 61 3.66 -10.65 6.97
C SER A 61 2.53 -11.67 7.13
N HIS A 62 1.88 -11.65 8.29
CA HIS A 62 0.82 -12.59 8.63
C HIS A 62 -0.37 -11.86 9.21
N ARG A 63 -1.57 -12.22 8.74
CA ARG A 63 -2.83 -11.76 9.31
C ARG A 63 -3.39 -12.84 10.22
N SER A 64 -3.88 -12.44 11.39
CA SER A 64 -4.64 -13.30 12.29
C SER A 64 -5.84 -12.52 12.84
N PHE A 65 -6.96 -13.22 13.02
CA PHE A 65 -8.13 -12.67 13.72
C PHE A 65 -8.04 -12.89 15.24
N ASN A 66 -7.12 -13.76 15.69
CA ASN A 66 -6.92 -14.11 17.09
C ASN A 66 -5.51 -13.76 17.52
N LEU A 67 -5.36 -13.03 18.62
CA LEU A 67 -4.06 -12.60 19.13
C LEU A 67 -3.30 -13.71 19.88
N HIS A 68 -4.02 -14.64 20.52
CA HIS A 68 -3.42 -15.74 21.28
C HIS A 68 -2.40 -16.59 20.49
N PRO A 69 -2.72 -17.14 19.30
CA PRO A 69 -1.76 -17.92 18.50
C PRO A 69 -0.68 -17.06 17.83
N VAL A 70 -0.79 -15.73 17.90
CA VAL A 70 0.24 -14.82 17.36
C VAL A 70 1.39 -14.70 18.35
N PHE A 71 1.12 -14.67 19.66
CA PHE A 71 2.16 -14.67 20.69
C PHE A 71 3.08 -15.90 20.65
N GLU A 72 2.60 -17.05 20.17
CA GLU A 72 3.43 -18.25 20.03
C GLU A 72 4.45 -18.14 18.88
N ARG A 73 4.23 -17.22 17.94
CA ARG A 73 5.07 -17.02 16.75
C ARG A 73 5.93 -15.75 16.83
N LEU A 74 5.48 -14.75 17.60
CA LEU A 74 6.15 -13.46 17.74
C LEU A 74 7.59 -13.62 18.25
N GLN A 75 8.54 -13.06 17.52
CA GLN A 75 9.92 -12.89 17.94
C GLN A 75 10.10 -11.52 18.62
N PRO A 76 11.16 -11.33 19.42
CA PRO A 76 11.40 -10.08 20.14
C PRO A 76 11.58 -8.82 19.28
N TYR A 77 11.84 -8.94 17.97
CA TYR A 77 12.06 -7.79 17.07
C TYR A 77 10.97 -7.64 16.01
N ASP A 78 9.89 -8.41 16.13
CA ASP A 78 8.79 -8.35 15.16
C ASP A 78 7.94 -7.08 15.37
N GLY A 79 7.19 -6.74 14.33
CA GLY A 79 6.17 -5.70 14.38
C GLY A 79 4.78 -6.33 14.46
N LEU A 80 3.98 -5.88 15.42
CA LEU A 80 2.57 -6.26 15.55
C LEU A 80 1.69 -5.05 15.29
N VAL A 81 0.75 -5.19 14.35
CA VAL A 81 -0.27 -4.17 14.07
C VAL A 81 -1.62 -4.65 14.63
N LEU A 82 -2.13 -3.94 15.64
CA LEU A 82 -3.42 -4.18 16.26
C LEU A 82 -4.41 -3.08 15.87
N HIS A 83 -5.30 -3.41 14.94
CA HIS A 83 -6.37 -2.50 14.55
C HIS A 83 -7.50 -2.40 15.60
N ASN A 84 -7.67 -3.44 16.43
CA ASN A 84 -8.74 -3.49 17.42
C ASN A 84 -8.16 -3.63 18.83
N ALA A 85 -8.18 -2.54 19.60
CA ALA A 85 -7.68 -2.47 20.97
C ALA A 85 -8.48 -3.30 21.99
N SER A 86 -9.72 -3.71 21.68
CA SER A 86 -10.56 -4.49 22.60
C SER A 86 -9.92 -5.79 23.08
N THR A 87 -8.99 -6.37 22.32
CA THR A 87 -8.29 -7.61 22.73
C THR A 87 -7.31 -7.37 23.89
N VAL A 88 -6.87 -6.11 24.07
CA VAL A 88 -5.95 -5.67 25.13
C VAL A 88 -6.68 -5.34 26.44
N SER A 89 -8.03 -5.37 26.43
CA SER A 89 -8.84 -5.26 27.65
C SER A 89 -8.62 -6.41 28.64
N ASN A 90 -8.25 -7.60 28.14
CA ASN A 90 -7.94 -8.76 28.98
C ASN A 90 -6.57 -8.59 29.68
N PRO A 91 -6.51 -8.57 31.02
CA PRO A 91 -5.26 -8.35 31.76
C PRO A 91 -4.14 -9.33 31.42
N ALA A 92 -4.46 -10.62 31.22
CA ALA A 92 -3.46 -11.64 30.91
C ALA A 92 -2.85 -11.46 29.51
N THR A 93 -3.64 -10.96 28.56
CA THR A 93 -3.16 -10.63 27.21
C THR A 93 -2.29 -9.37 27.24
N ARG A 94 -2.70 -8.38 28.04
CA ARG A 94 -1.98 -7.13 28.21
C ARG A 94 -0.58 -7.34 28.78
N GLU A 95 -0.48 -8.06 29.90
CA GLU A 95 0.82 -8.35 30.54
C GLU A 95 1.78 -9.07 29.57
N ARG A 96 1.28 -10.00 28.75
CA ARG A 96 2.10 -10.66 27.72
C ARG A 96 2.56 -9.71 26.62
N LEU A 97 1.68 -8.81 26.20
CA LEU A 97 1.99 -7.81 25.17
C LEU A 97 3.03 -6.81 25.68
N GLU A 98 2.87 -6.31 26.90
CA GLU A 98 3.82 -5.41 27.56
C GLU A 98 5.20 -6.06 27.70
N ASN A 99 5.25 -7.30 28.21
CA ASN A 99 6.51 -8.05 28.31
C ASN A 99 7.21 -8.18 26.95
N TRP A 100 6.45 -8.51 25.89
CA TRP A 100 7.01 -8.61 24.53
C TRP A 100 7.51 -7.27 23.98
N VAL A 101 6.79 -6.16 24.22
CA VAL A 101 7.25 -4.82 23.85
C VAL A 101 8.51 -4.44 24.63
N HIS A 102 8.58 -4.77 25.92
CA HIS A 102 9.78 -4.55 26.75
C HIS A 102 11.00 -5.34 26.26
N ASP A 103 10.79 -6.53 25.68
CA ASP A 103 11.84 -7.35 25.06
C ASP A 103 12.34 -6.80 23.70
N GLY A 104 11.70 -5.75 23.17
CA GLY A 104 12.09 -5.06 21.94
C GLY A 104 11.05 -5.11 20.81
N GLY A 105 9.86 -5.67 21.09
CA GLY A 105 8.78 -5.79 20.13
C GLY A 105 8.21 -4.43 19.75
N HIS A 106 7.81 -4.27 18.49
CA HIS A 106 7.22 -3.02 18.01
C HIS A 106 5.70 -3.16 17.89
N LEU A 107 4.96 -2.42 18.71
CA LEU A 107 3.51 -2.40 18.66
C LEU A 107 2.98 -1.15 17.94
N ILE A 108 2.12 -1.37 16.95
CA ILE A 108 1.31 -0.33 16.32
C ILE A 108 -0.15 -0.62 16.66
N ILE A 109 -0.81 0.28 17.38
CA ILE A 109 -2.19 0.10 17.83
C ILE A 109 -3.07 1.27 17.41
N THR A 110 -4.31 1.00 17.04
CA THR A 110 -5.33 2.04 16.82
C THR A 110 -6.02 2.36 18.14
N ALA A 111 -5.96 3.62 18.58
CA ALA A 111 -6.74 4.10 19.72
C ALA A 111 -8.22 4.18 19.33
N LEU A 112 -9.10 3.58 20.13
CA LEU A 112 -10.55 3.50 19.87
C LEU A 112 -11.38 4.26 20.90
N GLU A 113 -10.91 4.35 22.15
CA GLU A 113 -11.65 4.94 23.26
C GLU A 113 -11.16 6.38 23.48
N GLU A 114 -12.10 7.32 23.48
CA GLU A 114 -11.84 8.72 23.79
C GLU A 114 -11.67 8.91 25.30
N TRP A 115 -10.80 9.84 25.68
CA TRP A 115 -10.58 10.23 27.06
C TRP A 115 -11.87 10.74 27.72
N ASP A 116 -12.38 9.98 28.69
CA ASP A 116 -13.48 10.45 29.55
C ASP A 116 -12.93 11.40 30.61
N PHE A 117 -13.27 12.69 30.50
CA PHE A 117 -12.86 13.71 31.46
C PHE A 117 -13.57 13.61 32.82
N GLU A 118 -14.75 12.99 32.90
CA GLU A 118 -15.48 12.80 34.16
C GLU A 118 -14.90 11.64 34.97
N GLN A 119 -14.53 10.56 34.29
CA GLN A 119 -13.99 9.35 34.91
C GLN A 119 -12.45 9.31 34.95
N GLU A 120 -11.79 10.24 34.25
CA GLU A 120 -10.34 10.27 34.04
C GLU A 120 -9.79 8.92 33.54
N PHE A 121 -10.50 8.30 32.61
CA PHE A 121 -10.22 6.94 32.16
C PHE A 121 -10.66 6.73 30.71
N ALA A 122 -9.83 6.09 29.89
CA ALA A 122 -10.23 5.60 28.57
C ALA A 122 -9.75 4.17 28.36
N ASP A 123 -8.58 4.01 27.76
CA ASP A 123 -8.01 2.70 27.48
C ASP A 123 -6.93 2.37 28.53
N PRO A 124 -7.17 1.38 29.41
CA PRO A 124 -6.20 1.05 30.46
C PRO A 124 -4.84 0.60 29.94
N PHE A 125 -4.70 0.19 28.67
CA PHE A 125 -3.40 -0.07 28.08
C PHE A 125 -2.69 1.22 27.65
N LEU A 126 -3.38 2.13 26.97
CA LEU A 126 -2.76 3.38 26.49
C LEU A 126 -2.48 4.36 27.63
N ASP A 127 -3.32 4.34 28.66
CA ASP A 127 -3.18 5.16 29.87
C ASP A 127 -1.88 4.87 30.61
N ASP A 128 -1.43 3.61 30.64
CA ASP A 128 -0.15 3.19 31.23
C ASP A 128 1.06 3.80 30.50
N TYR A 129 0.91 4.12 29.21
CA TYR A 129 1.91 4.83 28.41
C TYR A 129 1.69 6.36 28.36
N GLY A 130 0.66 6.86 29.06
CA GLY A 130 0.30 8.28 29.06
C GLY A 130 -0.23 8.79 27.71
N VAL A 131 -0.73 7.89 26.86
CA VAL A 131 -1.30 8.23 25.55
C VAL A 131 -2.81 8.36 25.70
N ARG A 132 -3.36 9.49 25.25
CA ARG A 132 -4.79 9.80 25.37
C ARG A 132 -5.34 10.29 24.03
N LEU A 133 -6.54 9.82 23.70
CA LEU A 133 -7.28 10.25 22.51
C LEU A 133 -8.25 11.36 22.90
N TYR A 134 -8.18 12.49 22.20
CA TYR A 134 -9.10 13.61 22.36
C TYR A 134 -9.80 13.85 21.02
N HIS A 135 -11.13 14.02 21.05
CA HIS A 135 -11.82 14.62 19.92
C HIS A 135 -11.67 16.14 20.02
N LEU A 136 -11.07 16.74 18.99
CA LEU A 136 -11.13 18.18 18.83
C LEU A 136 -12.45 18.46 18.09
N GLU A 137 -13.41 19.06 18.78
CA GLU A 137 -14.53 19.68 18.08
C GLU A 137 -13.92 20.76 17.17
N GLU A 138 -14.16 20.65 15.86
CA GLU A 138 -13.85 21.74 14.92
C GLU A 138 -14.74 22.91 15.36
N ASP A 139 -14.14 23.87 16.05
CA ASP A 139 -14.76 25.17 16.27
C ASP A 139 -14.88 25.78 14.86
N ASP A 140 -16.11 25.88 14.34
CA ASP A 140 -16.46 26.56 13.06
C ASP A 140 -16.09 28.06 13.06
N THR A 141 -15.34 28.51 14.07
CA THR A 141 -14.97 29.88 14.33
C THR A 141 -13.46 30.04 14.08
N ASP A 142 -13.15 30.86 13.07
CA ASP A 142 -11.82 31.39 12.74
C ASP A 142 -10.90 30.50 11.89
N ALA A 143 -11.42 30.00 10.76
CA ALA A 143 -10.60 30.01 9.55
C ALA A 143 -10.33 31.47 9.15
N GLU A 144 -9.39 32.13 9.83
CA GLU A 144 -8.72 33.28 9.25
C GLU A 144 -8.07 32.77 7.97
N GLU A 145 -8.74 33.08 6.85
CA GLU A 145 -8.22 32.96 5.51
C GLU A 145 -6.84 33.63 5.51
N VAL A 146 -5.79 32.82 5.68
CA VAL A 146 -4.42 33.28 5.49
C VAL A 146 -4.32 33.62 4.02
N ALA A 147 -4.66 34.87 3.69
CA ALA A 147 -4.46 35.45 2.39
C ALA A 147 -2.97 35.37 2.11
N ILE A 148 -2.55 34.31 1.41
CA ILE A 148 -1.22 34.22 0.85
C ILE A 148 -1.12 35.42 -0.10
N PRO A 149 -0.24 36.40 0.17
CA PRO A 149 -0.13 37.56 -0.70
C PRO A 149 0.26 37.06 -2.09
N GLU A 150 -0.58 37.32 -3.10
CA GLU A 150 -0.33 37.02 -4.51
C GLU A 150 0.99 37.63 -5.05
N ALA A 151 1.66 38.47 -4.26
CA ALA A 151 2.91 39.15 -4.59
C ALA A 151 4.15 38.24 -4.71
N LEU A 152 4.05 36.93 -4.45
CA LEU A 152 5.18 36.00 -4.59
C LEU A 152 5.24 35.26 -5.93
N PHE A 153 4.28 35.47 -6.84
CA PHE A 153 4.24 34.78 -8.15
C PHE A 153 4.70 35.63 -9.34
N ASP A 154 5.11 36.89 -9.14
CA ASP A 154 5.51 37.77 -10.25
C ASP A 154 7.01 38.10 -10.23
N SER A 155 7.84 37.05 -10.31
CA SER A 155 9.19 37.19 -10.86
C SER A 155 9.71 35.82 -11.28
N GLU A 156 9.52 35.48 -12.56
CA GLU A 156 10.47 34.74 -13.41
C GLU A 156 9.74 34.19 -14.66
N THR A 157 9.31 35.10 -15.52
CA THR A 157 9.07 34.80 -16.94
C THR A 157 9.57 35.97 -17.79
N GLU A 158 10.89 36.22 -17.75
CA GLU A 158 11.56 36.86 -18.88
C GLU A 158 11.78 35.78 -19.95
N THR A 159 10.82 35.69 -20.86
CA THR A 159 11.03 35.11 -22.19
C THR A 159 11.88 36.08 -23.01
N GLU A 160 13.19 35.84 -23.08
CA GLU A 160 14.07 36.50 -24.04
C GLU A 160 13.86 35.84 -25.41
N THR A 161 13.14 36.54 -26.29
CA THR A 161 13.04 36.24 -27.73
C THR A 161 14.06 37.08 -28.49
N GLU A 162 14.93 36.43 -29.26
CA GLU A 162 15.51 36.98 -30.49
C GLU A 162 15.31 35.98 -31.64
#